data_AF-A0A970TW74-F1
#
_entry.id   AF-A0A970TW74-F1
#
_cell.length_a   1.000
_cell.length_b   1.000
_cell.length_c   1.000
_cell.angle_alpha   90.00
_cell.angle_beta   90.00
_cell.angle_gamma   90.00
#
_symmetry.space_group_name_H-M   'P 1'
#
loop_
_entity.id
_entity.type
_entity.pdbx_description
1 polymer ?
#
loop_
_entity_poly.entity_id
_entity_poly.type
_entity_poly.pdbx_seq_one_letter_code
_entity_poly.pdbx_strand_id
1 'polypeptide(L)'
;LTKQIIETKNPDLELIDDSIMHHYYVKYFEKKEKNGELDYPVKYDTTLYRMLSDNKLGRDYYQNRTGKQFQHMVPQAFRTAGEEFYVIEKNTRTVITLFNNTKVEKKEDRVDNLVDAYNKQPKDVFTKEKLKVLKKLQQYCVSLFEHEYNKLRNAGALHPLDEDSGVMLLCTSYYSQETGVILEPIHNFNIC
;
A
#
# COMPACT_ATOMS: atom_id res chain seq x y z
N LEU A 1 23.81 14.37 17.32
CA LEU A 1 23.00 14.20 18.54
C LEU A 1 23.70 13.29 19.55
N THR A 2 23.96 12.02 19.22
CA THR A 2 24.66 11.08 20.11
C THR A 2 26.05 11.58 20.55
N LYS A 3 26.88 12.09 19.63
CA LYS A 3 28.20 12.67 19.96
C LYS A 3 28.11 13.86 20.92
N GLN A 4 27.17 14.78 20.68
CA GLN A 4 26.94 15.93 21.57
C GLN A 4 26.50 15.49 22.97
N ILE A 5 25.68 14.44 23.09
CA ILE A 5 25.22 13.94 24.40
C ILE A 5 26.37 13.30 25.18
N ILE A 6 27.26 12.56 24.49
CA ILE A 6 28.47 11.96 25.07
C ILE A 6 29.47 13.05 25.50
N GLU A 7 29.64 14.12 24.71
CA GLU A 7 30.57 15.22 25.01
C GLU A 7 30.11 16.11 26.18
N THR A 8 28.81 16.14 26.50
CA THR A 8 28.24 17.01 27.54
C THR A 8 28.01 16.29 28.89
N LYS A 9 28.12 14.96 28.95
CA LYS A 9 27.89 14.16 30.16
C LYS A 9 29.12 13.32 30.53
N ASN A 10 29.21 12.97 31.82
CA ASN A 10 30.31 12.21 32.40
C ASN A 10 30.64 10.95 31.58
N PRO A 11 31.93 10.65 31.32
CA PRO A 11 32.36 9.49 30.54
C PRO A 11 32.00 8.13 31.18
N ASP A 12 31.60 8.13 32.45
CA ASP A 12 31.20 6.93 33.20
C ASP A 12 29.71 6.55 33.01
N LEU A 13 28.92 7.37 32.31
CA LEU A 13 27.50 7.09 32.09
C LEU A 13 27.28 6.25 30.83
N GLU A 14 26.71 5.06 30.98
CA GLU A 14 26.34 4.21 29.85
C GLU A 14 25.21 4.81 29.02
N LEU A 15 25.26 4.66 27.69
CA LEU A 15 24.24 5.18 26.77
C LEU A 15 22.83 4.64 27.02
N ILE A 16 22.72 3.51 27.72
CA ILE A 16 21.46 2.85 28.06
C ILE A 16 20.85 3.36 29.37
N ASP A 17 21.54 4.25 30.08
CA ASP A 17 21.00 4.92 31.26
C ASP A 17 19.71 5.68 30.91
N ASP A 18 18.68 5.53 31.74
CA ASP A 18 17.35 6.10 31.50
C ASP A 18 17.41 7.63 31.31
N SER A 19 18.28 8.32 32.05
CA SER A 19 18.43 9.77 31.93
C SER A 19 19.07 10.20 30.61
N ILE A 20 19.93 9.36 30.02
CA ILE A 20 20.57 9.61 28.72
C ILE A 20 19.59 9.29 27.60
N MET A 21 18.90 8.15 27.69
CA MET A 21 17.88 7.74 26.74
C MET A 21 16.74 8.76 26.66
N HIS A 22 16.24 9.22 27.80
CA HIS A 22 15.22 10.27 27.86
C HIS A 22 15.70 11.56 27.17
N HIS A 23 16.89 12.05 27.51
CA HIS A 23 17.43 13.27 26.92
C HIS A 23 17.67 13.13 25.40
N TYR A 24 18.12 11.96 24.95
CA TYR A 24 18.27 11.66 23.53
C TYR A 24 16.94 11.74 22.81
N TYR A 25 15.90 11.05 23.30
CA TYR A 25 14.59 11.04 22.63
C TYR A 25 13.93 12.41 22.63
N VAL A 26 14.02 13.17 23.72
CA VAL A 26 13.54 14.57 23.76
C VAL A 26 14.17 15.37 22.62
N LYS A 27 15.51 15.40 22.53
CA LYS A 27 16.17 16.16 21.46
C LYS A 27 15.94 15.59 20.06
N TYR A 28 15.79 14.27 19.94
CA TYR A 28 15.49 13.61 18.68
C TYR A 28 14.14 14.05 18.14
N PHE A 29 13.09 13.99 18.97
CA PHE A 29 11.74 14.42 18.58
C PHE A 29 11.64 15.92 18.39
N GLU A 30 12.27 16.75 19.23
CA GLU A 30 12.34 18.20 19.01
C GLU A 30 12.96 18.55 17.63
N LYS A 31 14.03 17.84 17.25
CA LYS A 31 14.66 18.04 15.94
C LYS A 31 13.72 17.62 14.82
N LYS A 32 13.08 16.46 14.94
CA LYS A 32 12.14 15.94 13.94
C LYS A 32 10.92 16.86 13.77
N GLU A 33 10.36 17.37 14.87
CA GLU A 33 9.26 18.32 14.89
C GLU A 33 9.63 19.63 14.20
N LYS A 34 10.80 20.22 14.53
CA LYS A 34 11.32 21.43 13.86
C LYS A 34 11.49 21.27 12.35
N ASN A 35 11.81 20.05 11.91
CA ASN A 35 11.97 19.72 10.50
C ASN A 35 10.66 19.29 9.81
N GLY A 36 9.54 19.23 10.53
CA GLY A 36 8.25 18.75 10.00
C GLY A 36 8.25 17.24 9.68
N GLU A 37 9.18 16.47 10.22
CA GLU A 37 9.35 15.03 9.92
C GLU A 37 8.39 14.12 10.70
N LEU A 38 7.63 14.69 11.65
CA LEU A 38 6.62 13.96 12.43
C LEU A 38 5.20 14.10 11.85
N ASP A 39 5.03 15.00 10.89
CA ASP A 39 3.78 15.19 10.18
C ASP A 39 3.70 14.27 8.96
N TYR A 40 2.49 13.84 8.62
CA TYR A 40 2.21 13.17 7.35
C TYR A 40 1.63 14.20 6.36
N PRO A 41 2.43 14.74 5.43
CA PRO A 41 1.94 15.73 4.47
C PRO A 41 0.97 15.09 3.49
N VAL A 42 -0.09 15.82 3.13
CA VAL A 42 -1.06 15.41 2.10
C VAL A 42 -1.13 16.48 1.00
N LYS A 43 -1.78 16.15 -0.12
CA LYS A 43 -1.81 17.01 -1.33
C LYS A 43 -2.48 18.39 -1.15
N TYR A 44 -3.18 18.63 -0.04
CA TYR A 44 -4.02 19.81 0.19
C TYR A 44 -3.33 20.91 1.02
N ASP A 45 -2.00 21.05 0.92
CA ASP A 45 -1.20 21.98 1.73
C ASP A 45 -1.50 21.88 3.23
N THR A 46 -1.67 20.64 3.70
CA THR A 46 -2.00 20.32 5.09
C THR A 46 -1.38 18.99 5.47
N THR A 47 -1.56 18.59 6.73
CA THR A 47 -1.06 17.33 7.25
C THR A 47 -2.21 16.48 7.75
N LEU A 48 -2.02 15.16 7.78
CA LEU A 48 -3.00 14.23 8.33
C LEU A 48 -3.35 14.60 9.78
N TYR A 49 -2.36 15.02 10.57
CA TYR A 49 -2.55 15.51 11.93
C TYR A 49 -3.52 16.70 11.97
N ARG A 50 -3.32 17.72 11.12
CA ARG A 50 -4.23 18.88 11.04
C ARG A 50 -5.64 18.50 10.62
N MET A 51 -5.79 17.58 9.66
CA MET A 51 -7.08 17.07 9.21
C MET A 51 -7.84 16.30 10.30
N LEU A 52 -7.11 15.60 11.18
CA LEU A 52 -7.67 14.77 12.25
C LEU A 52 -7.73 15.48 13.61
N SER A 53 -7.14 16.67 13.72
CA SER A 53 -7.21 17.51 14.92
C SER A 53 -8.45 18.41 14.87
N ASP A 54 -8.26 19.71 14.68
CA ASP A 54 -9.34 20.66 14.61
C ASP A 54 -9.87 20.84 13.16
N ASN A 55 -9.09 20.41 12.16
CA ASN A 55 -9.39 20.61 10.74
C ASN A 55 -9.73 22.07 10.40
N LYS A 56 -8.93 23.01 10.92
CA LYS A 56 -9.13 24.45 10.66
C LYS A 56 -9.35 24.77 9.19
N LEU A 57 -8.50 24.24 8.31
CA LEU A 57 -8.58 24.44 6.87
C LEU A 57 -9.95 24.00 6.30
N GLY A 58 -10.47 22.84 6.70
CA GLY A 58 -11.81 22.38 6.29
C GLY A 58 -12.94 23.28 6.79
N ARG A 59 -12.85 23.81 8.02
CA ARG A 59 -13.84 24.76 8.56
C ARG A 59 -13.78 26.12 7.85
N ASP A 60 -12.59 26.60 7.55
CA ASP A 60 -12.39 27.85 6.81
C ASP A 60 -12.98 27.73 5.39
N TYR A 61 -12.76 26.59 4.71
CA TYR A 61 -13.40 26.29 3.43
C TYR A 61 -14.94 26.24 3.52
N TYR A 62 -15.48 25.64 4.58
CA TYR A 62 -16.93 25.61 4.82
C TYR A 62 -17.48 27.03 4.99
N GLN A 63 -16.82 27.87 5.79
CA GLN A 63 -17.22 29.26 5.99
C GLN A 63 -17.15 30.07 4.69
N ASN A 64 -16.07 29.95 3.93
CA ASN A 64 -15.91 30.65 2.66
C ASN A 64 -17.00 30.27 1.64
N ARG A 65 -17.44 29.00 1.64
CA ARG A 65 -18.47 28.51 0.71
C ARG A 65 -19.90 28.84 1.14
N THR A 66 -20.19 28.79 2.44
CA THR A 66 -21.56 28.88 2.96
C THR A 66 -21.88 30.23 3.62
N GLY A 67 -20.86 31.05 3.91
CA GLY A 67 -20.96 32.26 4.72
C GLY A 67 -21.21 32.00 6.20
N LYS A 68 -21.24 30.73 6.64
CA LYS A 68 -21.57 30.34 8.01
C LYS A 68 -20.40 29.63 8.68
N GLN A 69 -20.24 29.85 9.97
CA GLN A 69 -19.30 29.09 10.78
C GLN A 69 -19.66 27.61 10.79
N PHE A 70 -18.66 26.73 10.86
CA PHE A 70 -18.88 25.29 11.02
C PHE A 70 -19.46 25.01 12.41
N GLN A 71 -20.64 24.40 12.48
CA GLN A 71 -21.40 24.23 13.73
C GLN A 71 -21.37 22.81 14.29
N HIS A 72 -20.79 21.85 13.58
CA HIS A 72 -20.77 20.46 14.03
C HIS A 72 -19.62 20.22 15.02
N MET A 73 -19.82 19.28 15.95
CA MET A 73 -18.82 18.94 16.98
C MET A 73 -17.60 18.21 16.41
N VAL A 74 -17.75 17.59 15.24
CA VAL A 74 -16.74 16.71 14.63
C VAL A 74 -16.27 17.36 13.32
N PRO A 75 -15.27 18.26 13.37
CA PRO A 75 -14.74 18.89 12.17
C PRO A 75 -13.75 18.01 11.40
N GLN A 76 -13.31 16.88 11.97
CA GLN A 76 -12.25 16.04 11.42
C GLN A 76 -12.60 15.48 10.04
N ALA A 77 -11.65 15.54 9.11
CA ALA A 77 -11.80 15.00 7.77
C ALA A 77 -11.45 13.50 7.72
N PHE A 78 -12.09 12.66 8.55
CA PHE A 78 -11.78 11.23 8.67
C PHE A 78 -11.72 10.50 7.32
N ARG A 79 -12.71 10.74 6.46
CA ARG A 79 -12.79 10.13 5.14
C ARG A 79 -11.58 10.50 4.29
N THR A 80 -11.32 11.79 4.11
CA THR A 80 -10.21 12.27 3.28
C THR A 80 -8.86 11.89 3.88
N ALA A 81 -8.73 11.90 5.21
CA ALA A 81 -7.51 11.44 5.89
C ALA A 81 -7.26 9.94 5.61
N GLY A 82 -8.28 9.09 5.72
CA GLY A 82 -8.16 7.67 5.38
C GLY A 82 -7.91 7.44 3.88
N GLU A 83 -8.46 8.30 3.02
CA GLU A 83 -8.22 8.27 1.58
C GLU A 83 -6.82 8.77 1.20
N GLU A 84 -6.14 9.62 1.99
CA GLU A 84 -4.79 10.12 1.67
C GLU A 84 -3.68 9.40 2.45
N PHE A 85 -4.01 8.63 3.49
CA PHE A 85 -3.03 7.92 4.30
C PHE A 85 -2.59 6.61 3.65
N TYR A 86 -1.28 6.51 3.40
CA TYR A 86 -0.65 5.28 2.89
C TYR A 86 0.61 4.96 3.68
N VAL A 87 0.64 3.77 4.27
CA VAL A 87 1.86 3.20 4.85
C VAL A 87 2.83 2.76 3.75
N ILE A 88 2.28 2.25 2.64
CA ILE A 88 2.99 1.86 1.42
C ILE A 88 2.42 2.69 0.28
N GLU A 89 3.25 3.39 -0.47
CA GLU A 89 2.81 4.28 -1.54
C GLU A 89 1.82 3.60 -2.49
N LYS A 90 0.81 4.36 -2.93
CA LYS A 90 -0.26 3.92 -3.85
C LYS A 90 0.21 3.56 -5.26
N ASN A 91 1.53 3.59 -5.52
CA ASN A 91 2.14 3.34 -6.82
C ASN A 91 2.31 1.84 -7.11
N THR A 92 1.42 1.01 -6.58
CA THR A 92 1.39 -0.42 -6.83
C THR A 92 0.23 -0.81 -7.73
N ARG A 93 0.48 -1.74 -8.62
CA ARG A 93 -0.52 -2.37 -9.49
C ARG A 93 -0.68 -3.82 -9.06
N THR A 94 -1.93 -4.24 -8.89
CA THR A 94 -2.25 -5.61 -8.50
C THR A 94 -2.29 -6.51 -9.73
N VAL A 95 -1.63 -7.67 -9.65
CA VAL A 95 -1.67 -8.73 -10.67
C VAL A 95 -2.01 -10.06 -10.00
N ILE A 96 -2.65 -10.97 -10.74
CA ILE A 96 -2.95 -12.33 -10.30
C ILE A 96 -1.77 -13.23 -10.65
N THR A 97 -1.28 -14.01 -9.70
CA THR A 97 -0.23 -14.99 -9.96
C THR A 97 -0.85 -16.33 -10.31
N LEU A 98 -0.36 -17.00 -11.35
CA LEU A 98 -0.75 -18.38 -11.69
C LEU A 98 -0.06 -19.40 -10.77
N PHE A 99 -0.02 -19.08 -9.48
CA PHE A 99 0.67 -19.88 -8.51
C PHE A 99 -0.20 -21.07 -8.06
N ASN A 100 0.31 -22.28 -8.26
CA ASN A 100 -0.30 -23.50 -7.74
C ASN A 100 0.01 -23.65 -6.25
N ASN A 101 -0.83 -23.03 -5.42
CA ASN A 101 -0.76 -23.17 -3.97
C ASN A 101 -1.15 -24.60 -3.55
N THR A 102 -0.19 -25.36 -3.04
CA THR A 102 -0.36 -26.74 -2.57
C THR A 102 -1.29 -26.87 -1.37
N LYS A 103 -1.62 -25.76 -0.71
CA LYS A 103 -2.56 -25.71 0.44
C LYS A 103 -4.03 -25.60 0.04
N VAL A 104 -4.33 -25.51 -1.25
CA VAL A 104 -5.72 -25.41 -1.72
C VAL A 104 -6.34 -26.81 -1.72
N GLU A 105 -7.19 -27.07 -0.74
CA GLU A 105 -7.82 -28.39 -0.52
C GLU A 105 -8.79 -28.77 -1.64
N LYS A 106 -9.52 -27.79 -2.17
CA LYS A 106 -10.55 -27.97 -3.19
C LYS A 106 -9.99 -27.70 -4.57
N LYS A 107 -10.09 -28.69 -5.47
CA LYS A 107 -9.58 -28.54 -6.84
C LYS A 107 -10.21 -27.32 -7.53
N GLU A 108 -11.49 -27.08 -7.36
CA GLU A 108 -12.22 -25.94 -7.94
C GLU A 108 -11.71 -24.56 -7.47
N ASP A 109 -11.00 -24.48 -6.36
CA ASP A 109 -10.46 -23.22 -5.82
C ASP A 109 -9.04 -22.95 -6.31
N ARG A 110 -8.43 -23.85 -7.10
CA ARG A 110 -7.13 -23.61 -7.73
C ARG A 110 -7.21 -22.49 -8.76
N VAL A 111 -6.15 -21.69 -8.85
CA VAL A 111 -6.11 -20.51 -9.72
C VAL A 111 -6.46 -20.83 -11.17
N ASP A 112 -5.92 -21.92 -11.73
CA ASP A 112 -6.20 -22.33 -13.11
C ASP A 112 -7.71 -22.57 -13.33
N ASN A 113 -8.36 -23.26 -12.39
CA ASN A 113 -9.80 -23.53 -12.45
C ASN A 113 -10.64 -22.27 -12.24
N LEU A 114 -10.17 -21.31 -11.42
CA LEU A 114 -10.84 -20.04 -11.22
C LEU A 114 -10.73 -19.15 -12.47
N VAL A 115 -9.58 -19.11 -13.13
CA VAL A 115 -9.38 -18.41 -14.40
C VAL A 115 -10.27 -19.04 -15.49
N ASP A 116 -10.32 -20.38 -15.58
CA ASP A 116 -11.22 -21.08 -16.49
C ASP A 116 -12.70 -20.80 -16.18
N ALA A 117 -13.08 -20.79 -14.91
CA ALA A 117 -14.45 -20.49 -14.50
C ALA A 117 -14.84 -19.04 -14.83
N TYR A 118 -13.89 -18.09 -14.70
CA TYR A 118 -14.06 -16.70 -15.11
C TYR A 118 -14.29 -16.60 -16.62
N ASN A 119 -13.44 -17.26 -17.42
CA ASN A 119 -13.49 -17.24 -18.89
C ASN A 119 -14.74 -17.91 -19.48
N LYS A 120 -15.37 -18.83 -18.75
CA LYS A 120 -16.66 -19.45 -19.14
C LYS A 120 -17.85 -18.53 -18.93
N GLN A 121 -17.73 -17.46 -18.16
CA GLN A 121 -18.81 -16.48 -17.98
C GLN A 121 -18.94 -15.58 -19.21
N PRO A 122 -20.14 -15.03 -19.49
CA PRO A 122 -20.31 -14.05 -20.56
C PRO A 122 -19.36 -12.85 -20.37
N LYS A 123 -18.68 -12.43 -21.44
CA LYS A 123 -17.71 -11.33 -21.40
C LYS A 123 -18.40 -10.00 -21.09
N ASP A 124 -19.50 -9.71 -21.79
CA ASP A 124 -20.20 -8.43 -21.77
C ASP A 124 -21.12 -8.22 -20.55
N VAL A 125 -21.24 -9.21 -19.67
CA VAL A 125 -22.18 -9.16 -18.54
C VAL A 125 -21.47 -9.47 -17.23
N PHE A 126 -21.58 -8.55 -16.26
CA PHE A 126 -21.06 -8.77 -14.92
C PHE A 126 -22.04 -9.61 -14.08
N THR A 127 -21.83 -10.92 -14.04
CA THR A 127 -22.69 -11.86 -13.32
C THR A 127 -22.29 -12.02 -11.84
N LYS A 128 -23.23 -12.49 -11.01
CA LYS A 128 -22.94 -12.87 -9.61
C LYS A 128 -21.85 -13.94 -9.51
N GLU A 129 -21.79 -14.85 -10.48
CA GLU A 129 -20.75 -15.89 -10.52
C GLU A 129 -19.38 -15.29 -10.85
N LYS A 130 -19.29 -14.34 -11.79
CA LYS A 130 -18.06 -13.59 -12.08
C LYS A 130 -17.53 -12.89 -10.82
N LEU A 131 -18.42 -12.26 -10.03
CA LEU A 131 -18.05 -11.64 -8.76
C LEU A 131 -17.55 -12.67 -7.73
N LYS A 132 -18.17 -13.85 -7.63
CA LYS A 132 -17.70 -14.92 -6.72
C LYS A 132 -16.32 -15.43 -7.12
N VAL A 133 -16.08 -15.63 -8.41
CA VAL A 133 -14.78 -16.06 -8.92
C VAL A 133 -13.71 -15.01 -8.64
N LEU A 134 -13.99 -13.73 -8.92
CA LEU A 134 -13.07 -12.62 -8.61
C LEU A 134 -12.73 -12.55 -7.11
N LYS A 135 -13.72 -12.74 -6.23
CA LYS A 135 -13.47 -12.80 -4.77
C LYS A 135 -12.53 -13.93 -4.37
N LYS A 136 -12.64 -15.10 -5.03
CA LYS A 136 -11.70 -16.21 -4.79
C LYS A 136 -10.31 -15.90 -5.37
N LEU A 137 -10.24 -15.26 -6.54
CA LEU A 137 -8.98 -14.86 -7.17
C LEU A 137 -8.18 -13.85 -6.35
N GLN A 138 -8.82 -13.06 -5.47
CA GLN A 138 -8.14 -12.08 -4.62
C GLN A 138 -7.02 -12.68 -3.76
N GLN A 139 -7.09 -13.96 -3.38
CA GLN A 139 -6.04 -14.62 -2.60
C GLN A 139 -4.76 -14.92 -3.40
N TYR A 140 -4.83 -14.82 -4.73
CA TYR A 140 -3.70 -15.00 -5.66
C TYR A 140 -3.13 -13.67 -6.15
N CYS A 141 -3.64 -12.54 -5.64
CA CYS A 141 -3.19 -11.22 -6.02
C CYS A 141 -1.88 -10.85 -5.32
N VAL A 142 -0.95 -10.26 -6.08
CA VAL A 142 0.26 -9.61 -5.55
C VAL A 142 0.34 -8.17 -6.04
N SER A 143 0.93 -7.30 -5.23
CA SER A 143 1.12 -5.90 -5.56
C SER A 143 2.52 -5.70 -6.14
N LEU A 144 2.60 -5.09 -7.32
CA LEU A 144 3.85 -4.73 -7.98
C LEU A 144 4.03 -3.23 -7.94
N PHE A 145 5.20 -2.74 -7.52
CA PHE A 145 5.54 -1.34 -7.72
C PHE A 145 5.61 -1.00 -9.21
N GLU A 146 5.39 0.27 -9.56
CA GLU A 146 5.37 0.73 -10.96
C GLU A 146 6.62 0.30 -11.76
N HIS A 147 7.80 0.33 -11.13
CA HIS A 147 9.04 -0.10 -11.79
C HIS A 147 9.09 -1.62 -12.06
N GLU A 148 8.58 -2.43 -11.13
CA GLU A 148 8.48 -3.89 -11.27
C GLU A 148 7.46 -4.25 -12.36
N TYR A 149 6.30 -3.61 -12.32
CA TYR A 149 5.24 -3.79 -13.31
C TYR A 149 5.74 -3.49 -14.72
N ASN A 150 6.43 -2.36 -14.91
CA ASN A 150 6.96 -1.97 -16.21
C ASN A 150 8.06 -2.93 -16.70
N LYS A 151 8.94 -3.40 -15.80
CA LYS A 151 9.96 -4.40 -16.16
C LYS A 151 9.33 -5.73 -16.61
N LEU A 152 8.35 -6.23 -15.85
CA LEU A 152 7.63 -7.47 -16.17
C LEU A 152 6.79 -7.34 -17.45
N ARG A 153 6.14 -6.20 -17.66
CA ARG A 153 5.42 -5.91 -18.90
C ARG A 153 6.35 -5.93 -20.12
N ASN A 154 7.51 -5.27 -20.03
CA ASN A 154 8.48 -5.23 -21.11
C ASN A 154 9.10 -6.60 -21.40
N ALA A 155 9.19 -7.48 -20.40
CA ALA A 155 9.62 -8.87 -20.54
C ALA A 155 8.53 -9.80 -21.11
N GLY A 156 7.31 -9.30 -21.34
CA GLY A 156 6.19 -10.12 -21.80
C GLY A 156 5.63 -11.07 -20.72
N ALA A 157 5.88 -10.80 -19.44
CA ALA A 157 5.49 -11.66 -18.32
C ALA A 157 4.07 -11.42 -17.79
N LEU A 158 3.36 -10.42 -18.34
CA LEU A 158 2.02 -10.00 -17.91
C LEU A 158 1.02 -10.16 -19.06
N HIS A 159 -0.04 -10.93 -18.81
CA HIS A 159 -1.12 -11.18 -19.78
C HIS A 159 -2.46 -10.68 -19.27
N PRO A 160 -3.30 -10.05 -20.10
CA PRO A 160 -4.65 -9.69 -19.68
C PRO A 160 -5.47 -10.95 -19.36
N LEU A 161 -6.21 -10.91 -18.25
CA LEU A 161 -7.22 -11.93 -17.93
C LEU A 161 -8.38 -11.89 -18.94
N ASP A 162 -8.78 -10.68 -19.33
CA ASP A 162 -9.71 -10.39 -20.41
C ASP A 162 -9.43 -9.00 -20.99
N GLU A 163 -10.04 -8.69 -22.14
CA GLU A 163 -9.80 -7.45 -22.88
C GLU A 163 -10.31 -6.18 -22.17
N ASP A 164 -11.30 -6.31 -21.28
CA ASP A 164 -12.06 -5.18 -20.75
C ASP A 164 -11.77 -4.86 -19.28
N SER A 165 -11.37 -5.84 -18.47
CA SER A 165 -11.24 -5.68 -17.01
C SER A 165 -9.96 -4.97 -16.57
N GLY A 166 -8.93 -4.95 -17.43
CA GLY A 166 -7.60 -4.45 -17.08
C GLY A 166 -6.85 -5.30 -16.04
N VAL A 167 -7.40 -6.47 -15.67
CA VAL A 167 -6.75 -7.41 -14.74
C VAL A 167 -5.65 -8.15 -15.47
N MET A 168 -4.47 -8.24 -14.87
CA MET A 168 -3.30 -8.92 -15.46
C MET A 168 -2.94 -10.19 -14.68
N LEU A 169 -2.58 -11.24 -15.42
CA LEU A 169 -1.98 -12.49 -14.98
C LEU A 169 -0.45 -12.40 -15.08
N LEU A 170 0.26 -12.80 -14.04
CA LEU A 170 1.71 -12.97 -14.02
C LEU A 170 2.08 -14.40 -14.38
N CYS A 171 2.98 -14.57 -15.37
CA CYS A 171 3.46 -15.89 -15.76
C CYS A 171 4.16 -16.62 -14.61
N THR A 172 3.99 -17.94 -14.59
CA THR A 172 4.51 -18.82 -13.54
C THR A 172 6.04 -18.73 -13.37
N SER A 173 6.77 -18.45 -14.46
CA SER A 173 8.23 -18.29 -14.46
C SER A 173 8.73 -17.07 -13.68
N TYR A 174 7.85 -16.13 -13.32
CA TYR A 174 8.17 -14.90 -12.59
C TYR A 174 7.64 -14.89 -11.15
N TYR A 175 7.30 -16.06 -10.61
CA TYR A 175 6.86 -16.21 -9.22
C TYR A 175 7.58 -17.39 -8.54
N SER A 176 8.38 -17.09 -7.53
CA SER A 176 9.07 -18.04 -6.66
C SER A 176 8.24 -18.33 -5.41
N GLN A 177 8.19 -19.60 -4.99
CA GLN A 177 7.58 -19.99 -3.72
C GLN A 177 8.32 -19.44 -2.49
N GLU A 178 9.63 -19.22 -2.63
CA GLU A 178 10.49 -18.82 -1.51
C GLU A 178 10.54 -17.30 -1.37
N THR A 179 10.59 -16.58 -2.49
CA THR A 179 10.87 -15.14 -2.52
C THR A 179 9.74 -14.30 -3.11
N GLY A 180 8.69 -14.92 -3.64
CA GLY A 180 7.56 -14.22 -4.26
C GLY A 180 7.86 -13.78 -5.70
N VAL A 181 7.46 -12.56 -6.05
CA VAL A 181 7.67 -12.02 -7.40
C VAL A 181 9.17 -11.83 -7.65
N ILE A 182 9.61 -12.26 -8.83
CA ILE A 182 10.96 -12.04 -9.32
C ILE A 182 10.90 -11.33 -10.67
N LEU A 183 11.94 -10.58 -11.00
CA LEU A 183 11.99 -9.75 -12.22
C LEU A 183 12.74 -10.42 -13.37
N GLU A 184 13.27 -11.62 -13.12
CA GLU A 184 14.00 -12.46 -14.07
C GLU A 184 13.43 -13.88 -13.97
N PRO A 185 13.28 -14.61 -15.09
CA PRO A 185 12.56 -15.87 -15.09
C PRO A 185 13.36 -17.01 -14.43
N ILE A 186 12.69 -17.87 -13.66
CA ILE A 186 13.29 -19.09 -13.06
C ILE A 186 13.74 -20.09 -14.15
N HIS A 187 13.06 -20.11 -15.30
CA HIS A 187 13.35 -21.01 -16.43
C HIS A 187 13.22 -20.26 -17.77
N ASN A 188 14.09 -20.58 -18.74
CA ASN A 188 14.13 -19.95 -20.09
C ASN A 188 12.89 -20.21 -20.98
N PHE A 189 11.87 -20.89 -20.46
CA PHE A 189 10.60 -21.09 -21.14
C PHE A 189 9.52 -20.30 -20.41
N ASN A 190 8.96 -19.30 -21.10
CA ASN A 190 7.75 -18.61 -20.66
C ASN A 190 6.57 -19.58 -20.82
N ILE A 191 6.25 -20.31 -19.75
CA ILE A 191 4.98 -21.03 -19.66
C ILE A 191 3.95 -20.03 -19.13
N CYS A 192 3.28 -19.44 -20.09
CA CYS A 192 2.02 -18.71 -19.99
C CYS A 192 1.05 -19.49 -20.91
#